data_AF-A0A0U5H652-F1
#
_entry.id   AF-A0A0U5H652-F1
#
_cell.length_a   1.000
_cell.length_b   1.000
_cell.length_c   1.000
_cell.angle_alpha   90.00
_cell.angle_beta   90.00
_cell.angle_gamma   90.00
#
_symmetry.space_group_name_H-M   'P 1'
#
loop_
_entity.id
_entity.type
_entity.pdbx_description
1 polymer ?
#
loop_
_entity_poly.entity_id
_entity_poly.type
_entity_poly.pdbx_seq_one_letter_code
_entity_poly.pdbx_strand_id
1 'polypeptide(L)'
;MTQPDSSGGNTYDLGASEYLVYRVLMERREQDNQETGRTKFFKLSCLTDRRLIEKEGVNIGFPRHWYKYGEVVEEHSINPAVIFAPSANHQEGQAYYPANQVSEADFSLEEDLKNAIFRTANSVVQEHGTKNRKQLEQLQYREYAHDEFIRTYSDLRWHLSAESQAHEEGLKSLDHFSSELSQTEELLNEMFRTYPEEEYEEVYHYFLTWEDTMRMLVEENAHPGRQLAFLEFFIEKLSQITLRFLYRQNIPERRLESWLEEKPKHIEELDTRLESVREGLIEERPTSEIFYELSDSYDQVILTESHQ
;
A
#
# COMPACT_ATOMS: atom_id res chain seq x y z
N MET A 1 -19.61 26.52 2.96
CA MET A 1 -20.48 25.32 3.01
C MET A 1 -20.89 25.12 4.45
N THR A 2 -22.17 25.29 4.73
CA THR A 2 -22.72 25.26 6.09
C THR A 2 -23.08 23.82 6.42
N GLN A 3 -22.51 23.28 7.48
CA GLN A 3 -22.92 21.97 8.02
C GLN A 3 -24.34 22.07 8.58
N PRO A 4 -25.14 20.99 8.54
CA PRO A 4 -26.48 21.00 9.11
C PRO A 4 -26.42 21.18 10.63
N ASP A 5 -27.22 22.10 11.14
CA ASP A 5 -27.32 22.43 12.56
C ASP A 5 -27.81 21.24 13.40
N SER A 6 -27.16 21.11 14.56
CA SER A 6 -27.44 20.16 15.63
C SER A 6 -28.89 20.27 16.11
N SER A 7 -29.73 19.30 15.76
CA SER A 7 -31.02 19.08 16.42
C SER A 7 -31.44 17.62 16.33
N GLY A 8 -30.95 16.83 17.28
CA GLY A 8 -31.34 15.44 17.46
C GLY A 8 -30.30 14.72 18.29
N GLY A 9 -30.62 14.44 19.56
CA GLY A 9 -29.82 13.57 20.41
C GLY A 9 -29.83 12.16 19.82
N ASN A 10 -28.93 11.90 18.87
CA ASN A 10 -28.58 10.56 18.47
C ASN A 10 -27.63 10.04 19.55
N THR A 11 -28.09 9.09 20.34
CA THR A 11 -27.22 8.26 21.18
C THR A 11 -26.37 7.41 20.24
N TYR A 12 -25.27 7.97 19.75
CA TYR A 12 -24.28 7.21 19.03
C TYR A 12 -23.62 6.25 20.03
N ASP A 13 -23.63 4.95 19.75
CA ASP A 13 -22.84 3.98 20.49
C ASP A 13 -21.39 4.07 19.96
N LEU A 14 -20.61 5.00 20.52
CA LEU A 14 -19.23 5.28 20.10
C LEU A 14 -18.24 4.62 21.06
N GLY A 15 -17.39 3.75 20.52
CA GLY A 15 -16.39 2.99 21.26
C GLY A 15 -15.01 3.63 21.24
N ALA A 16 -14.03 2.85 21.69
CA ALA A 16 -12.63 3.28 21.82
C ALA A 16 -11.98 3.54 20.46
N SER A 17 -12.31 2.74 19.44
CA SER A 17 -11.83 2.92 18.06
C SER A 17 -12.28 4.25 17.48
N GLU A 18 -13.56 4.59 17.65
CA GLU A 18 -14.12 5.88 17.25
C GLU A 18 -13.46 7.03 18.02
N TYR A 19 -13.21 6.86 19.32
CA TYR A 19 -12.56 7.88 20.13
C TYR A 19 -11.10 8.12 19.70
N LEU A 20 -10.35 7.07 19.34
CA LEU A 20 -9.00 7.22 18.80
C LEU A 20 -9.00 8.05 17.52
N VAL A 21 -9.85 7.72 16.56
CA VAL A 21 -9.98 8.44 15.30
C VAL A 21 -10.38 9.90 15.53
N TYR A 22 -11.38 10.12 16.39
CA TYR A 22 -11.82 11.45 16.79
C TYR A 22 -10.66 12.27 17.38
N ARG A 23 -9.91 11.71 18.34
CA ARG A 23 -8.77 12.41 18.95
C ARG A 23 -7.68 12.71 17.93
N VAL A 24 -7.27 11.75 17.09
CA VAL A 24 -6.25 12.00 16.05
C VAL A 24 -6.64 13.18 15.15
N LEU A 25 -7.90 13.26 14.74
CA LEU A 25 -8.40 14.36 13.90
C LEU A 25 -8.50 15.69 14.66
N MET A 26 -8.91 15.66 15.93
CA MET A 26 -8.93 16.85 16.80
C MET A 26 -7.52 17.42 17.02
N GLU A 27 -6.55 16.59 17.39
CA GLU A 27 -5.16 17.02 17.57
C GLU A 27 -4.57 17.61 16.28
N ARG A 28 -4.89 17.00 15.13
CA ARG A 28 -4.47 17.50 13.83
C ARG A 28 -5.05 18.87 13.52
N ARG A 29 -6.35 19.04 13.80
CA ARG A 29 -7.02 20.34 13.65
C ARG A 29 -6.42 21.40 14.57
N GLU A 30 -6.06 21.04 15.80
CA GLU A 30 -5.42 21.96 16.75
C GLU A 30 -3.99 22.33 16.33
N GLN A 31 -3.25 21.40 15.70
CA GLN A 31 -1.86 21.61 15.30
C GLN A 31 -1.69 22.65 14.18
N ASP A 32 -2.51 22.60 13.12
CA ASP A 32 -2.38 23.51 11.97
C ASP A 32 -3.69 23.93 11.31
N ASN A 33 -4.83 23.45 11.82
CA ASN A 33 -6.17 23.70 11.27
C ASN A 33 -6.30 23.35 9.78
N GLN A 34 -5.43 22.48 9.25
CA GLN A 34 -5.47 22.00 7.89
C GLN A 34 -6.32 20.73 7.76
N GLU A 35 -6.79 20.49 6.54
CA GLU A 35 -7.41 19.23 6.19
C GLU A 35 -6.46 18.05 6.38
N THR A 36 -6.96 16.93 6.89
CA THR A 36 -6.16 15.71 6.98
C THR A 36 -6.54 14.78 5.83
N GLY A 37 -5.68 14.68 4.82
CA GLY A 37 -5.90 13.74 3.72
C GLY A 37 -5.93 12.29 4.19
N ARG A 38 -6.76 11.45 3.55
CA ARG A 38 -7.00 10.03 3.90
C ARG A 38 -5.76 9.22 4.28
N THR A 39 -4.70 9.32 3.48
CA THR A 39 -3.46 8.57 3.77
C THR A 39 -2.85 9.01 5.10
N LYS A 40 -2.69 10.32 5.32
CA LYS A 40 -2.14 10.85 6.58
C LYS A 40 -3.00 10.43 7.77
N PHE A 41 -4.32 10.51 7.63
CA PHE A 41 -5.26 10.04 8.64
C PHE A 41 -4.99 8.57 9.02
N PHE A 42 -4.95 7.67 8.04
CA PHE A 42 -4.68 6.26 8.30
C PHE A 42 -3.34 6.01 9.00
N LYS A 43 -2.28 6.66 8.52
CA LYS A 43 -0.95 6.48 9.11
C LYS A 43 -0.90 6.93 10.56
N LEU A 44 -1.46 8.10 10.87
CA LEU A 44 -1.49 8.61 12.24
C LEU A 44 -2.34 7.71 13.15
N SER A 45 -3.52 7.29 12.71
CA SER A 45 -4.37 6.40 13.51
C SER A 45 -3.73 5.04 13.80
N CYS A 46 -3.11 4.39 12.80
CA CYS A 46 -2.39 3.13 13.03
C CYS A 46 -1.18 3.31 13.97
N LEU A 47 -0.44 4.42 13.85
CA LEU A 47 0.67 4.73 14.76
C LEU A 47 0.19 4.97 16.20
N THR A 48 -0.95 5.64 16.38
CA THR A 48 -1.57 5.83 17.68
C THR A 48 -1.97 4.50 18.31
N ASP A 49 -2.63 3.62 17.57
CA ASP A 49 -3.00 2.29 18.07
C ASP A 49 -1.77 1.45 18.45
N ARG A 50 -0.75 1.40 17.57
CA ARG A 50 0.52 0.70 17.89
C ARG A 50 1.13 1.21 19.19
N ARG A 51 1.21 2.54 19.34
CA ARG A 51 1.81 3.15 20.51
C ARG A 51 0.99 2.89 21.78
N LEU A 52 -0.33 2.81 21.69
CA LEU A 52 -1.20 2.39 22.81
C LEU A 52 -0.88 0.96 23.25
N ILE A 53 -0.76 0.03 22.29
CA ILE A 53 -0.44 -1.37 22.58
C ILE A 53 0.97 -1.49 23.15
N GLU A 54 1.96 -0.88 22.50
CA GLU A 54 3.38 -1.09 22.79
C GLU A 54 3.87 -0.33 24.04
N LYS A 55 3.35 0.88 24.29
CA LYS A 55 3.81 1.71 25.42
C LYS A 55 2.87 1.68 26.63
N GLU A 56 1.56 1.62 26.40
CA GLU A 56 0.57 1.67 27.47
C GLU A 56 -0.01 0.28 27.78
N GLY A 57 0.25 -0.74 26.95
CA GLY A 57 -0.32 -2.08 27.12
C GLY A 57 -1.84 -2.14 26.86
N VAL A 58 -2.39 -1.13 26.18
CA VAL A 58 -3.83 -0.98 25.96
C VAL A 58 -4.18 -1.41 24.54
N ASN A 59 -4.95 -2.50 24.42
CA ASN A 59 -5.56 -2.91 23.15
C ASN A 59 -7.02 -2.49 23.12
N ILE A 60 -7.36 -1.55 22.23
CA ILE A 60 -8.71 -0.99 22.12
C ILE A 60 -9.59 -1.70 21.07
N GLY A 61 -9.09 -2.77 20.45
CA GLY A 61 -9.78 -3.43 19.36
C GLY A 61 -9.77 -2.64 18.05
N PHE A 62 -8.74 -1.83 17.81
CA PHE A 62 -8.68 -0.96 16.62
C PHE A 62 -8.54 -1.79 15.33
N PRO A 63 -9.44 -1.62 14.33
CA PRO A 63 -9.42 -2.41 13.11
C PRO A 63 -8.41 -1.85 12.10
N ARG A 64 -7.31 -2.57 11.89
CA ARG A 64 -6.26 -2.20 10.92
C ARG A 64 -5.69 -3.40 10.20
N HIS A 65 -5.15 -3.18 9.01
CA HIS A 65 -4.52 -4.22 8.19
C HIS A 65 -3.42 -3.64 7.30
N TRP A 66 -2.53 -4.50 6.80
CA TRP A 66 -1.49 -4.09 5.87
C TRP A 66 -2.01 -3.90 4.43
N TYR A 67 -1.69 -2.75 3.83
CA TYR A 67 -1.97 -2.41 2.43
C TYR A 67 -0.67 -2.10 1.66
N LYS A 68 -0.74 -1.92 0.33
CA LYS A 68 0.42 -1.62 -0.53
C LYS A 68 1.22 -0.36 -0.15
N TYR A 69 0.68 0.49 0.73
CA TYR A 69 1.34 1.69 1.22
C TYR A 69 1.65 1.59 2.72
N GLY A 70 1.67 0.38 3.29
CA GLY A 70 1.76 0.12 4.73
C GLY A 70 0.39 -0.03 5.37
N GLU A 71 0.34 0.00 6.70
CA GLU A 71 -0.91 -0.19 7.44
C GLU A 71 -1.96 0.89 7.18
N VAL A 72 -3.21 0.45 7.13
CA VAL A 72 -4.38 1.30 6.97
C VAL A 72 -5.47 0.90 7.96
N VAL A 73 -6.31 1.87 8.31
CA VAL A 73 -7.53 1.64 9.08
C VAL A 73 -8.52 0.91 8.20
N GLU A 74 -9.23 -0.08 8.75
CA GLU A 74 -10.43 -0.59 8.08
C GLU A 74 -11.59 0.38 8.31
N GLU A 75 -11.67 1.39 7.45
CA GLU A 75 -12.63 2.46 7.51
C GLU A 75 -14.10 2.00 7.59
N HIS A 76 -14.51 0.89 6.94
CA HIS A 76 -15.91 0.43 7.03
C HIS A 76 -16.27 -0.12 8.41
N SER A 77 -15.27 -0.36 9.25
CA SER A 77 -15.46 -0.83 10.63
C SER A 77 -15.48 0.33 11.64
N ILE A 78 -15.29 1.58 11.20
CA ILE A 78 -15.37 2.77 12.03
C ILE A 78 -16.72 3.44 11.83
N ASN A 79 -17.37 3.85 12.92
CA ASN A 79 -18.63 4.58 12.82
C ASN A 79 -18.40 5.93 12.09
N PRO A 80 -19.04 6.17 10.91
CA PRO A 80 -18.81 7.38 10.14
C PRO A 80 -19.30 8.66 10.86
N ALA A 81 -20.11 8.53 11.92
CA ALA A 81 -20.58 9.68 12.69
C ALA A 81 -19.45 10.53 13.29
N VAL A 82 -18.26 9.94 13.53
CA VAL A 82 -17.10 10.64 14.12
C VAL A 82 -16.19 11.33 13.10
N ILE A 83 -16.43 11.08 11.82
CA ILE A 83 -15.63 11.60 10.72
C ILE A 83 -16.52 12.45 9.81
N PHE A 84 -16.08 13.68 9.51
CA PHE A 84 -16.61 14.43 8.39
C PHE A 84 -15.64 14.34 7.20
N ALA A 85 -16.09 13.69 6.12
CA ALA A 85 -15.28 13.43 4.92
C ALA A 85 -15.91 14.04 3.64
N PRO A 86 -15.84 15.37 3.43
CA PRO A 86 -16.23 15.97 2.16
C PRO A 86 -15.26 15.57 1.04
N SER A 87 -15.75 15.53 -0.20
CA SER A 87 -14.88 15.47 -1.37
C SER A 87 -13.91 16.64 -1.33
N ALA A 88 -12.60 16.38 -1.41
CA ALA A 88 -11.61 17.44 -1.34
C ALA A 88 -11.78 18.39 -2.54
N ASN A 89 -11.74 19.70 -2.29
CA ASN A 89 -12.03 20.69 -3.32
C ASN A 89 -10.92 20.84 -4.38
N HIS A 90 -9.72 20.28 -4.18
CA HIS A 90 -8.55 20.59 -5.04
C HIS A 90 -7.58 19.44 -5.36
N GLN A 91 -7.78 18.21 -4.88
CA GLN A 91 -6.96 17.04 -5.26
C GLN A 91 -7.81 15.78 -5.18
N GLU A 92 -7.55 14.80 -6.03
CA GLU A 92 -8.12 13.46 -5.95
C GLU A 92 -7.92 12.89 -4.54
N GLY A 93 -8.95 12.94 -3.70
CA GLY A 93 -8.87 12.51 -2.32
C GLY A 93 -10.06 12.93 -1.45
N GLN A 94 -10.15 12.28 -0.29
CA GLN A 94 -11.07 12.63 0.79
C GLN A 94 -10.30 13.38 1.88
N ALA A 95 -10.87 14.50 2.33
CA ALA A 95 -10.38 15.28 3.45
C ALA A 95 -11.12 14.86 4.71
N TYR A 96 -10.40 14.54 5.80
CA TYR A 96 -11.00 14.09 7.06
C TYR A 96 -10.93 15.21 8.09
N TYR A 97 -12.07 15.45 8.74
CA TYR A 97 -12.23 16.38 9.85
C TYR A 97 -12.92 15.67 11.01
N PRO A 98 -12.66 16.11 12.26
CA PRO A 98 -13.51 15.68 13.36
C PRO A 98 -14.94 16.17 13.11
N ALA A 99 -15.91 15.29 13.31
CA ALA A 99 -17.32 15.62 13.20
C ALA A 99 -17.72 16.64 14.28
N ASN A 100 -18.20 17.83 13.88
CA ASN A 100 -18.60 18.89 14.84
C ASN A 100 -19.82 18.48 15.69
N GLN A 101 -20.61 17.51 15.21
CA GLN A 101 -21.75 16.96 15.93
C GLN A 101 -21.37 15.95 17.02
N VAL A 102 -20.10 15.60 17.15
CA VAL A 102 -19.59 14.66 18.16
C VAL A 102 -18.70 15.40 19.15
N SER A 103 -18.96 15.16 20.42
CA SER A 103 -18.24 15.67 21.58
C SER A 103 -17.69 14.53 22.42
N GLU A 104 -16.79 14.83 23.36
CA GLU A 104 -16.22 13.79 24.25
C GLU A 104 -17.25 13.08 25.14
N ALA A 105 -18.42 13.70 25.35
CA ALA A 105 -19.52 13.13 26.11
C ALA A 105 -20.27 12.02 25.37
N ASP A 106 -20.14 11.96 24.04
CA ASP A 106 -20.80 10.95 23.21
C ASP A 106 -20.09 9.57 23.26
N PHE A 107 -18.91 9.51 23.87
CA PHE A 107 -18.12 8.28 24.02
C PHE A 107 -18.31 7.67 25.41
N SER A 108 -18.86 6.45 25.45
CA SER A 108 -19.12 5.69 26.67
C SER A 108 -17.89 4.86 27.07
N LEU A 109 -16.80 5.53 27.43
CA LEU A 109 -15.53 4.91 27.81
C LEU A 109 -15.10 5.33 29.22
N GLU A 110 -14.37 4.46 29.91
CA GLU A 110 -13.73 4.81 31.18
C GLU A 110 -12.73 5.96 30.98
N GLU A 111 -12.67 6.88 31.96
CA GLU A 111 -11.84 8.09 31.86
C GLU A 111 -10.35 7.78 31.73
N ASP A 112 -9.86 6.71 32.37
CA ASP A 112 -8.47 6.28 32.24
C ASP A 112 -8.13 5.86 30.80
N LEU A 113 -9.07 5.16 30.14
CA LEU A 113 -8.92 4.78 28.74
C LEU A 113 -8.97 6.00 27.81
N LYS A 114 -9.89 6.94 28.05
CA LYS A 114 -9.93 8.21 27.31
C LYS A 114 -8.61 8.97 27.43
N ASN A 115 -8.10 9.09 28.66
CA ASN A 115 -6.84 9.77 28.94
C ASN A 115 -5.62 9.08 28.30
N ALA A 116 -5.60 7.75 28.21
CA ALA A 116 -4.58 7.03 27.49
C ALA A 116 -4.63 7.35 25.99
N ILE A 117 -5.79 7.20 25.36
CA ILE A 117 -5.99 7.47 23.93
C ILE A 117 -5.63 8.92 23.58
N PHE A 118 -6.11 9.89 24.36
CA PHE A 118 -5.81 11.30 24.18
C PHE A 118 -4.31 11.59 24.22
N ARG A 119 -3.61 11.16 25.28
CA ARG A 119 -2.17 11.41 25.43
C ARG A 119 -1.36 10.77 24.30
N THR A 120 -1.71 9.56 23.89
CA THR A 120 -1.03 8.87 22.80
C THR A 120 -1.30 9.54 21.44
N ALA A 121 -2.54 9.92 21.16
CA ALA A 121 -2.91 10.65 19.95
C ALA A 121 -2.17 11.99 19.85
N ASN A 122 -2.17 12.78 20.93
CA ASN A 122 -1.45 14.05 21.00
C ASN A 122 0.05 13.84 20.74
N SER A 123 0.67 12.87 21.42
CA SER A 123 2.10 12.55 21.23
C SER A 123 2.42 12.18 19.77
N VAL A 124 1.63 11.31 19.14
CA VAL A 124 1.82 10.90 17.75
C VAL A 124 1.66 12.08 16.79
N VAL A 125 0.65 12.92 16.99
CA VAL A 125 0.40 14.08 16.12
C VAL A 125 1.47 15.15 16.29
N GLN A 126 1.95 15.41 17.50
CA GLN A 126 3.08 16.32 17.73
C GLN A 126 4.36 15.82 17.02
N GLU A 127 4.63 14.52 17.08
CA GLU A 127 5.84 13.93 16.51
C GLU A 127 5.79 13.73 14.98
N HIS A 128 4.61 13.46 14.42
CA HIS A 128 4.48 12.99 13.05
C HIS A 128 3.46 13.77 12.20
N GLY A 129 2.63 14.65 12.79
CA GLY A 129 1.57 15.35 12.07
C GLY A 129 2.05 16.28 10.96
N THR A 130 3.26 16.84 11.10
CA THR A 130 3.91 17.70 10.10
C THR A 130 4.55 16.92 8.94
N LYS A 131 4.74 15.60 9.09
CA LYS A 131 5.30 14.76 8.02
C LYS A 131 4.34 14.70 6.83
N ASN A 132 4.89 14.67 5.62
CA ASN A 132 4.11 14.46 4.41
C ASN A 132 3.77 12.96 4.23
N ARG A 133 2.93 12.65 3.23
CA ARG A 133 2.52 11.28 2.91
C ARG A 133 3.73 10.33 2.72
N LYS A 134 4.70 10.71 1.89
CA LYS A 134 5.87 9.86 1.58
C LYS A 134 6.70 9.56 2.84
N GLN A 135 6.89 10.55 3.71
CA GLN A 135 7.62 10.40 4.97
C GLN A 135 6.91 9.47 5.96
N LEU A 136 5.57 9.50 6.01
CA LEU A 136 4.79 8.61 6.86
C LEU A 136 4.76 7.17 6.32
N GLU A 137 4.70 7.00 5.00
CA GLU A 137 4.84 5.68 4.37
C GLU A 137 6.21 5.09 4.69
N GLN A 138 7.31 5.82 4.44
CA GLN A 138 8.68 5.38 4.76
C GLN A 138 8.85 4.97 6.22
N LEU A 139 8.25 5.74 7.14
CA LEU A 139 8.27 5.42 8.56
C LEU A 139 7.68 4.03 8.82
N GLN A 140 6.52 3.73 8.21
CA GLN A 140 5.87 2.45 8.41
C GLN A 140 6.64 1.27 7.85
N TYR A 141 7.23 1.42 6.67
CA TYR A 141 8.05 0.37 6.07
C TYR A 141 9.30 0.08 6.90
N ARG A 142 9.99 1.13 7.34
CA ARG A 142 11.23 0.99 8.09
C ARG A 142 11.00 0.37 9.48
N GLU A 143 9.94 0.78 10.17
CA GLU A 143 9.74 0.43 11.57
C GLU A 143 8.78 -0.75 11.77
N TYR A 144 7.81 -0.94 10.86
CA TYR A 144 6.69 -1.86 11.07
C TYR A 144 6.44 -2.84 9.92
N ALA A 145 7.31 -2.92 8.90
CA ALA A 145 7.24 -4.00 7.92
C ALA A 145 7.30 -5.37 8.63
N HIS A 146 6.39 -6.26 8.24
CA HIS A 146 6.22 -7.56 8.89
C HIS A 146 7.30 -8.58 8.51
N ASP A 147 7.89 -8.44 7.32
CA ASP A 147 8.96 -9.29 6.82
C ASP A 147 9.92 -8.50 5.91
N GLU A 148 10.98 -9.18 5.45
CA GLU A 148 12.02 -8.59 4.61
C GLU A 148 11.52 -8.30 3.19
N PHE A 149 10.64 -9.14 2.63
CA PHE A 149 10.01 -8.90 1.34
C PHE A 149 9.24 -7.57 1.31
N ILE A 150 8.53 -7.25 2.39
CA ILE A 150 7.82 -5.99 2.52
C ILE A 150 8.77 -4.78 2.46
N ARG A 151 10.00 -4.94 2.97
CA ARG A 151 11.04 -3.90 2.94
C ARG A 151 11.68 -3.80 1.56
N THR A 152 12.01 -4.91 0.91
CA THR A 152 12.67 -4.91 -0.40
C THR A 152 11.74 -4.48 -1.52
N TYR A 153 10.46 -4.90 -1.53
CA TYR A 153 9.50 -4.31 -2.47
C TYR A 153 9.37 -2.82 -2.21
N SER A 154 9.48 -2.44 -0.93
CA SER A 154 9.46 -1.06 -0.56
C SER A 154 10.59 -0.40 -1.32
N ASP A 155 11.85 -0.66 -1.00
CA ASP A 155 13.01 -0.02 -1.62
C ASP A 155 12.95 0.10 -3.17
N LEU A 156 12.53 -0.96 -3.88
CA LEU A 156 12.28 -0.92 -5.32
C LEU A 156 11.25 0.15 -5.74
N ARG A 157 10.14 0.30 -5.03
CA ARG A 157 9.11 1.32 -5.28
C ARG A 157 9.65 2.74 -5.15
N TRP A 158 10.50 3.03 -4.15
CA TRP A 158 11.05 4.38 -3.96
C TRP A 158 12.06 4.68 -5.06
N HIS A 159 12.87 3.69 -5.43
CA HIS A 159 13.80 3.78 -6.56
C HIS A 159 13.06 4.15 -7.85
N LEU A 160 12.09 3.34 -8.27
CA LEU A 160 11.30 3.59 -9.49
C LEU A 160 10.53 4.90 -9.44
N SER A 161 10.01 5.28 -8.27
CA SER A 161 9.36 6.59 -8.09
C SER A 161 10.31 7.76 -8.26
N ALA A 162 11.55 7.65 -7.77
CA ALA A 162 12.55 8.70 -7.92
C ALA A 162 13.00 8.80 -9.38
N GLU A 163 13.25 7.68 -10.04
CA GLU A 163 13.64 7.64 -11.44
C GLU A 163 12.56 8.17 -12.38
N SER A 164 11.28 7.83 -12.14
CA SER A 164 10.17 8.37 -12.93
C SER A 164 10.09 9.89 -12.81
N GLN A 165 10.23 10.43 -11.59
CA GLN A 165 10.23 11.87 -11.34
C GLN A 165 11.41 12.57 -12.04
N ALA A 166 12.62 12.02 -11.91
CA ALA A 166 13.80 12.57 -12.57
C ALA A 166 13.69 12.55 -14.11
N HIS A 167 13.05 11.51 -14.66
CA HIS A 167 12.78 11.42 -16.10
C HIS A 167 11.80 12.50 -16.57
N GLU A 168 10.71 12.72 -15.83
CA GLU A 168 9.71 13.76 -16.11
C GLU A 168 10.29 15.18 -16.04
N GLU A 169 11.24 15.41 -15.13
CA GLU A 169 11.94 16.70 -14.97
C GLU A 169 13.06 16.93 -15.99
N GLY A 170 13.32 15.99 -16.90
CA GLY A 170 14.31 16.12 -17.97
C GLY A 170 15.76 16.12 -17.49
N LEU A 171 16.04 15.56 -16.30
CA LEU A 171 17.34 15.63 -15.64
C LEU A 171 18.39 14.60 -16.12
N LYS A 172 18.12 13.80 -17.16
CA LYS A 172 18.97 12.64 -17.47
C LYS A 172 20.15 12.93 -18.42
N SER A 173 21.37 12.70 -17.90
CA SER A 173 22.64 12.56 -18.64
C SER A 173 22.84 11.09 -19.06
N LEU A 174 23.44 10.85 -20.23
CA LEU A 174 23.63 9.53 -20.85
C LEU A 174 24.47 8.54 -19.99
N ASP A 175 25.38 9.02 -19.14
CA ASP A 175 26.21 8.16 -18.27
C ASP A 175 25.44 7.59 -17.05
N HIS A 176 24.25 8.11 -16.75
CA HIS A 176 23.46 7.69 -15.58
C HIS A 176 22.62 6.43 -15.85
N PHE A 177 22.27 6.16 -17.11
CA PHE A 177 21.34 5.08 -17.49
C PHE A 177 21.91 3.66 -17.27
N SER A 178 23.21 3.44 -17.45
CA SER A 178 23.83 2.12 -17.22
C SER A 178 23.90 1.76 -15.73
N SER A 179 24.10 2.77 -14.85
CA SER A 179 24.06 2.59 -13.40
C SER A 179 22.64 2.32 -12.88
N GLU A 180 21.63 2.93 -13.49
CA GLU A 180 20.22 2.84 -13.08
C GLU A 180 19.59 1.47 -13.40
N LEU A 181 19.90 0.91 -14.58
CA LEU A 181 19.49 -0.45 -14.94
C LEU A 181 20.08 -1.49 -13.98
N SER A 182 21.38 -1.38 -13.67
CA SER A 182 22.06 -2.25 -12.70
C SER A 182 21.41 -2.18 -11.32
N GLN A 183 21.01 -0.99 -10.86
CA GLN A 183 20.38 -0.83 -9.55
C GLN A 183 18.96 -1.42 -9.51
N THR A 184 18.18 -1.25 -10.57
CA THR A 184 16.83 -1.82 -10.66
C THR A 184 16.87 -3.35 -10.63
N GLU A 185 17.81 -3.96 -11.36
CA GLU A 185 18.03 -5.41 -11.35
C GLU A 185 18.47 -5.93 -9.98
N GLU A 186 19.34 -5.21 -9.27
CA GLU A 186 19.76 -5.54 -7.91
C GLU A 186 18.57 -5.55 -6.94
N LEU A 187 17.73 -4.52 -6.97
CA LEU A 187 16.54 -4.43 -6.12
C LEU A 187 15.50 -5.51 -6.46
N LEU A 188 15.35 -5.86 -7.74
CA LEU A 188 14.52 -7.00 -8.16
C LEU A 188 15.07 -8.33 -7.63
N ASN A 189 16.39 -8.54 -7.69
CA ASN A 189 17.04 -9.73 -7.14
C ASN A 189 16.85 -9.84 -5.63
N GLU A 190 16.94 -8.72 -4.91
CA GLU A 190 16.67 -8.68 -3.47
C GLU A 190 15.22 -9.05 -3.17
N MET A 191 14.26 -8.42 -3.86
CA MET A 191 12.83 -8.73 -3.70
C MET A 191 12.49 -10.18 -4.04
N PHE A 192 13.13 -10.77 -5.06
CA PHE A 192 12.97 -12.19 -5.39
C PHE A 192 13.49 -13.11 -4.28
N ARG A 193 14.68 -12.83 -3.74
CA ARG A 193 15.31 -13.66 -2.70
C ARG A 193 14.56 -13.64 -1.38
N THR A 194 13.90 -12.53 -1.07
CA THR A 194 13.21 -12.35 0.22
C THR A 194 11.75 -12.78 0.18
N TYR A 195 11.22 -13.19 -1.00
CA TYR A 195 9.85 -13.62 -1.13
C TYR A 195 9.53 -14.81 -0.21
N PRO A 196 8.54 -14.69 0.69
CA PRO A 196 8.21 -15.75 1.63
C PRO A 196 7.27 -16.77 0.96
N GLU A 197 7.88 -17.74 0.28
CA GLU A 197 7.17 -18.72 -0.57
C GLU A 197 6.09 -19.51 0.19
N GLU A 198 6.37 -19.91 1.44
CA GLU A 198 5.45 -20.70 2.25
C GLU A 198 4.28 -19.84 2.77
N GLU A 199 4.56 -18.64 3.26
CA GLU A 199 3.53 -17.75 3.80
C GLU A 199 2.62 -17.18 2.70
N TYR A 200 3.17 -16.94 1.50
CA TYR A 200 2.47 -16.33 0.36
C TYR A 200 2.17 -17.33 -0.77
N GLU A 201 2.11 -18.62 -0.46
CA GLU A 201 2.00 -19.74 -1.41
C GLU A 201 0.96 -19.51 -2.53
N GLU A 202 -0.24 -19.04 -2.17
CA GLU A 202 -1.36 -18.84 -3.10
C GLU A 202 -1.07 -17.86 -4.26
N VAL A 203 -0.10 -16.96 -4.06
CA VAL A 203 0.27 -15.95 -5.04
C VAL A 203 1.70 -16.12 -5.55
N TYR A 204 2.36 -17.22 -5.21
CA TYR A 204 3.76 -17.46 -5.58
C TYR A 204 3.94 -17.63 -7.09
N HIS A 205 3.08 -18.39 -7.78
CA HIS A 205 3.21 -18.56 -9.24
C HIS A 205 2.92 -17.25 -10.00
N TYR A 206 2.00 -16.42 -9.49
CA TYR A 206 1.78 -15.07 -10.02
C TYR A 206 2.98 -14.16 -9.77
N PHE A 207 3.64 -14.30 -8.62
CA PHE A 207 4.88 -13.58 -8.32
C PHE A 207 5.99 -13.95 -9.31
N LEU A 208 6.21 -15.23 -9.59
CA LEU A 208 7.21 -15.67 -10.59
C LEU A 208 6.91 -15.10 -11.98
N THR A 209 5.64 -15.11 -12.38
CA THR A 209 5.19 -14.55 -13.67
C THR A 209 5.39 -13.04 -13.72
N TRP A 210 5.06 -12.35 -12.62
CA TRP A 210 5.27 -10.92 -12.46
C TRP A 210 6.76 -10.57 -12.53
N GLU A 211 7.61 -11.32 -11.84
CA GLU A 211 9.05 -11.08 -11.76
C GLU A 211 9.71 -11.22 -13.15
N ASP A 212 9.40 -12.29 -13.88
CA ASP A 212 9.85 -12.52 -15.26
C ASP A 212 9.40 -11.37 -16.18
N THR A 213 8.13 -10.98 -16.08
CA THR A 213 7.56 -9.88 -16.88
C THR A 213 8.18 -8.52 -16.51
N MET A 214 8.48 -8.29 -15.23
CA MET A 214 9.13 -7.09 -14.74
C MET A 214 10.57 -7.01 -15.24
N ARG A 215 11.30 -8.13 -15.29
CA ARG A 215 12.63 -8.20 -15.92
C ARG A 215 12.58 -7.86 -17.39
N MET A 216 11.61 -8.39 -18.14
CA MET A 216 11.42 -8.01 -19.55
C MET A 216 11.21 -6.49 -19.70
N LEU A 217 10.43 -5.86 -18.82
CA LEU A 217 10.24 -4.40 -18.84
C LEU A 217 11.56 -3.65 -18.59
N VAL A 218 12.40 -4.15 -17.69
CA VAL A 218 13.72 -3.55 -17.40
C VAL A 218 14.68 -3.74 -18.58
N GLU A 219 14.75 -4.94 -19.15
CA GLU A 219 15.59 -5.28 -20.32
C GLU A 219 15.23 -4.45 -21.56
N GLU A 220 13.94 -4.22 -21.79
CA GLU A 220 13.44 -3.38 -22.87
C GLU A 220 13.55 -1.88 -22.56
N ASN A 221 14.15 -1.52 -21.43
CA ASN A 221 14.34 -0.16 -20.96
C ASN A 221 13.02 0.64 -20.93
N ALA A 222 11.93 -0.03 -20.52
CA ALA A 222 10.62 0.59 -20.41
C ALA A 222 10.66 1.76 -19.42
N HIS A 223 9.86 2.79 -19.66
CA HIS A 223 9.81 3.98 -18.78
C HIS A 223 9.61 3.59 -17.29
N PRO A 224 10.38 4.14 -16.32
CA PRO A 224 10.28 3.77 -14.91
C PRO A 224 8.87 3.93 -14.33
N GLY A 225 8.08 4.87 -14.82
CA GLY A 225 6.66 5.00 -14.47
C GLY A 225 5.79 3.80 -14.87
N ARG A 226 6.08 3.13 -16.00
CA ARG A 226 5.40 1.89 -16.42
C ARG A 226 5.78 0.74 -15.48
N GLN A 227 7.06 0.63 -15.15
CA GLN A 227 7.59 -0.34 -14.19
C GLN A 227 6.97 -0.15 -12.79
N LEU A 228 6.95 1.09 -12.29
CA LEU A 228 6.32 1.47 -11.02
C LEU A 228 4.83 1.12 -11.00
N ALA A 229 4.08 1.44 -12.06
CA ALA A 229 2.66 1.11 -12.14
C ALA A 229 2.42 -0.40 -12.09
N PHE A 230 3.29 -1.19 -12.73
CA PHE A 230 3.20 -2.65 -12.71
C PHE A 230 3.51 -3.23 -11.32
N LEU A 231 4.56 -2.73 -10.65
CA LEU A 231 4.86 -3.07 -9.26
C LEU A 231 3.70 -2.69 -8.32
N GLU A 232 3.18 -1.46 -8.41
CA GLU A 232 2.09 -1.02 -7.54
C GLU A 232 0.81 -1.83 -7.73
N PHE A 233 0.52 -2.25 -8.96
CA PHE A 233 -0.60 -3.14 -9.25
C PHE A 233 -0.39 -4.51 -8.59
N PHE A 234 0.77 -5.13 -8.76
CA PHE A 234 1.07 -6.43 -8.17
C PHE A 234 0.95 -6.39 -6.64
N ILE A 235 1.57 -5.40 -5.98
CA ILE A 235 1.52 -5.27 -4.52
C ILE A 235 0.10 -4.95 -4.03
N GLU A 236 -0.72 -4.23 -4.81
CA GLU A 236 -2.14 -4.06 -4.50
C GLU A 236 -2.88 -5.40 -4.43
N LYS A 237 -2.69 -6.24 -5.45
CA LYS A 237 -3.33 -7.57 -5.52
C LYS A 237 -2.80 -8.50 -4.44
N LEU A 238 -1.49 -8.52 -4.23
CA LEU A 238 -0.86 -9.25 -3.12
C LEU A 238 -1.46 -8.84 -1.77
N SER A 239 -1.69 -7.54 -1.55
CA SER A 239 -2.35 -7.07 -0.34
C SER A 239 -3.80 -7.55 -0.22
N GLN A 240 -4.57 -7.48 -1.31
CA GLN A 240 -5.98 -7.87 -1.35
C GLN A 240 -6.18 -9.39 -1.21
N ILE A 241 -5.21 -10.19 -1.66
CA ILE A 241 -5.28 -11.66 -1.65
C ILE A 241 -4.64 -12.25 -0.38
N THR A 242 -3.54 -11.66 0.09
CA THR A 242 -2.69 -12.26 1.12
C THR A 242 -2.43 -11.32 2.30
N LEU A 243 -1.81 -10.15 2.09
CA LEU A 243 -1.28 -9.34 3.22
C LEU A 243 -2.37 -8.85 4.17
N ARG A 244 -3.55 -8.45 3.66
CA ARG A 244 -4.67 -8.00 4.50
C ARG A 244 -5.26 -9.11 5.35
N PHE A 245 -5.01 -10.38 5.00
CA PHE A 245 -5.42 -11.51 5.81
C PHE A 245 -4.33 -11.86 6.83
N LEU A 246 -3.06 -11.98 6.41
CA LEU A 246 -1.98 -12.34 7.33
C LEU A 246 -1.71 -11.26 8.39
N TYR A 247 -1.69 -9.99 7.96
CA TYR A 247 -1.28 -8.86 8.78
C TYR A 247 -2.47 -7.96 9.10
N ARG A 248 -3.39 -8.50 9.90
CA ARG A 248 -4.62 -7.83 10.35
C ARG A 248 -4.75 -7.79 11.86
N GLN A 249 -5.46 -6.78 12.34
CA GLN A 249 -5.83 -6.62 13.74
C GLN A 249 -7.30 -6.23 13.83
N ASN A 250 -8.05 -6.95 14.68
CA ASN A 250 -9.42 -6.62 15.07
C ASN A 250 -10.40 -6.36 13.90
N ILE A 251 -10.19 -7.00 12.75
CA ILE A 251 -11.12 -6.88 11.62
C ILE A 251 -12.40 -7.68 11.95
N PRO A 252 -13.60 -7.06 11.88
CA PRO A 252 -14.85 -7.76 12.13
C PRO A 252 -15.06 -8.94 11.18
N GLU A 253 -15.67 -10.02 11.68
CA GLU A 253 -15.89 -11.26 10.93
C GLU A 253 -16.65 -11.03 9.60
N ARG A 254 -17.73 -10.26 9.65
CA ARG A 254 -18.50 -9.86 8.45
C ARG A 254 -17.62 -9.20 7.38
N ARG A 255 -16.59 -8.43 7.79
CA ARG A 255 -15.69 -7.80 6.83
C ARG A 255 -14.68 -8.79 6.26
N LEU A 256 -14.22 -9.75 7.07
CA LEU A 256 -13.38 -10.85 6.59
C LEU A 256 -14.12 -11.72 5.57
N GLU A 257 -15.40 -12.03 5.82
CA GLU A 257 -16.25 -12.75 4.87
C GLU A 257 -16.34 -12.00 3.53
N SER A 258 -16.63 -10.69 3.57
CA SER A 258 -16.65 -9.85 2.38
C SER A 258 -15.30 -9.84 1.64
N TRP A 259 -14.17 -9.82 2.34
CA TRP A 259 -12.86 -9.92 1.70
C TRP A 259 -12.61 -11.28 1.06
N LEU A 260 -13.08 -12.37 1.68
CA LEU A 260 -13.00 -13.71 1.12
C LEU A 260 -13.85 -13.84 -0.14
N GLU A 261 -15.03 -13.23 -0.18
CA GLU A 261 -15.89 -13.16 -1.37
C GLU A 261 -15.26 -12.34 -2.50
N GLU A 262 -14.56 -11.24 -2.18
CA GLU A 262 -13.85 -10.39 -3.15
C GLU A 262 -12.57 -11.07 -3.71
N LYS A 263 -11.97 -12.00 -2.97
CA LYS A 263 -10.64 -12.55 -3.26
C LYS A 263 -10.52 -13.23 -4.64
N PRO A 264 -11.45 -14.09 -5.10
CA PRO A 264 -11.37 -14.70 -6.44
C PRO A 264 -11.32 -13.66 -7.56
N LYS A 265 -12.08 -12.57 -7.43
CA LYS A 265 -12.06 -11.47 -8.40
C LYS A 265 -10.68 -10.81 -8.47
N HIS A 266 -10.01 -10.61 -7.34
CA HIS A 266 -8.66 -10.04 -7.34
C HIS A 266 -7.61 -10.97 -7.94
N ILE A 267 -7.78 -12.29 -7.80
CA ILE A 267 -6.94 -13.28 -8.47
C ILE A 267 -7.13 -13.20 -9.99
N GLU A 268 -8.38 -13.17 -10.47
CA GLU A 268 -8.69 -13.02 -11.90
C GLU A 268 -8.17 -11.70 -12.49
N GLU A 269 -8.31 -10.59 -11.76
CA GLU A 269 -7.74 -9.30 -12.15
C GLU A 269 -6.21 -9.34 -12.24
N LEU A 270 -5.54 -10.02 -11.29
CA LEU A 270 -4.09 -10.20 -11.29
C LEU A 270 -3.64 -11.00 -12.52
N ASP A 271 -4.26 -12.16 -12.75
CA ASP A 271 -3.98 -13.05 -13.87
C ASP A 271 -4.13 -12.33 -15.21
N THR A 272 -5.29 -11.73 -15.45
CA THR A 272 -5.61 -11.00 -16.68
C THR A 272 -4.61 -9.88 -16.96
N ARG A 273 -4.18 -9.16 -15.92
CA ARG A 273 -3.23 -8.06 -16.08
C ARG A 273 -1.80 -8.54 -16.34
N LEU A 274 -1.39 -9.66 -15.73
CA LEU A 274 -0.08 -10.27 -16.00
C LEU A 274 -0.01 -10.74 -17.46
N GLU A 275 -1.04 -11.46 -17.93
CA GLU A 275 -1.14 -11.89 -19.33
C GLU A 275 -1.10 -10.70 -20.29
N SER A 276 -1.94 -9.69 -20.06
CA SER A 276 -2.01 -8.52 -20.94
C SER A 276 -0.69 -7.73 -21.04
N VAL A 277 0.05 -7.58 -19.94
CA VAL A 277 1.35 -6.89 -19.98
C VAL A 277 2.38 -7.74 -20.71
N ARG A 278 2.39 -9.05 -20.45
CA ARG A 278 3.31 -10.00 -21.07
C ARG A 278 3.10 -10.11 -22.58
N GLU A 279 1.85 -10.26 -23.02
CA GLU A 279 1.48 -10.27 -24.44
C GLU A 279 1.90 -8.98 -25.14
N GLY A 280 1.64 -7.82 -24.52
CA GLY A 280 2.05 -6.53 -25.06
C GLY A 280 3.56 -6.43 -25.30
N LEU A 281 4.40 -7.01 -24.41
CA LEU A 281 5.85 -7.04 -24.60
C LEU A 281 6.28 -8.04 -25.68
N ILE A 282 5.63 -9.20 -25.75
CA ILE A 282 5.91 -10.21 -26.78
C ILE A 282 5.57 -9.67 -28.18
N GLU A 283 4.47 -8.93 -28.33
CA GLU A 283 4.05 -8.31 -29.58
C GLU A 283 4.88 -7.07 -29.96
N GLU A 284 5.32 -6.28 -28.97
CA GLU A 284 6.17 -5.09 -29.18
C GLU A 284 7.62 -5.45 -29.50
N ARG A 285 8.09 -6.65 -29.15
CA ARG A 285 9.37 -7.16 -29.64
C ARG A 285 9.29 -7.20 -31.17
N PRO A 286 10.11 -6.42 -31.91
CA PRO A 286 10.32 -6.77 -33.29
C PRO A 286 10.80 -8.20 -33.27
N THR A 287 10.19 -9.06 -34.09
CA THR A 287 10.71 -10.36 -34.50
C THR A 287 12.10 -10.14 -35.10
N SER A 288 13.07 -9.77 -34.26
CA SER A 288 14.46 -9.57 -34.61
C SER A 288 14.97 -10.98 -34.79
N GLU A 289 15.01 -11.38 -36.06
CA GLU A 289 15.95 -12.26 -36.80
C GLU A 289 16.66 -13.44 -36.09
N ILE A 290 16.75 -13.48 -34.76
CA ILE A 290 17.35 -14.51 -33.91
C ILE A 290 16.49 -15.78 -33.82
N PHE A 291 15.15 -15.69 -33.91
CA PHE A 291 14.30 -16.89 -33.89
C PHE A 291 14.35 -17.72 -35.18
N TYR A 292 14.76 -17.14 -36.31
CA TYR A 292 15.00 -17.90 -37.55
C TYR A 292 16.41 -18.53 -37.58
N GLU A 293 17.42 -17.92 -36.94
CA GLU A 293 18.76 -18.54 -36.84
C GLU A 293 18.83 -19.69 -35.82
N LEU A 294 18.03 -19.67 -34.75
CA LEU A 294 17.97 -20.78 -33.79
C LEU A 294 17.17 -21.99 -34.28
N SER A 295 16.19 -21.79 -35.17
CA SER A 295 15.48 -22.89 -35.82
C SER A 295 16.37 -23.63 -36.83
N ASP A 296 17.13 -22.90 -37.66
CA ASP A 296 18.04 -23.51 -38.64
C ASP A 296 19.26 -24.20 -37.99
N SER A 297 19.69 -23.71 -36.82
CA SER A 297 20.76 -24.33 -36.02
C SER A 297 20.35 -25.68 -35.41
N TYR A 298 19.12 -25.79 -34.88
CA TYR A 298 18.62 -27.05 -34.32
C TYR A 298 18.32 -28.10 -35.39
N ASP A 299 17.81 -27.69 -36.57
CA ASP A 299 17.56 -28.62 -37.67
C ASP A 299 18.85 -29.15 -38.32
N GLN A 300 19.95 -28.37 -38.34
CA GLN A 300 21.24 -28.88 -38.80
C GLN A 300 21.90 -29.86 -37.83
N VAL A 301 21.75 -29.69 -36.52
CA VAL A 301 22.33 -30.62 -35.53
C VAL A 301 21.60 -31.98 -35.57
N ILE A 302 20.27 -31.98 -35.72
CA ILE A 302 19.49 -33.22 -35.81
C ILE A 302 19.76 -33.97 -37.13
N LEU A 303 19.99 -33.27 -38.24
CA LEU A 303 20.31 -33.92 -39.52
C LEU A 303 21.75 -34.47 -39.60
N THR A 304 22.68 -33.91 -38.83
CA THR A 304 24.09 -34.36 -38.85
C THR A 304 24.34 -35.56 -37.93
N GLU A 305 23.53 -35.75 -36.89
CA GLU A 305 23.61 -36.93 -36.00
C GLU A 305 22.88 -38.18 -36.54
N SER A 306 22.12 -38.06 -37.63
CA SER A 306 21.47 -39.20 -38.31
C SER A 306 22.29 -39.89 -39.41
N HIS A 307 23.56 -39.48 -39.60
CA HIS A 307 24.49 -40.09 -40.58
C HIS A 307 25.89 -40.36 -39.99
N GLN A 308 25.96 -41.11 -38.89
CA GLN A 308 27.14 -41.89 -38.52
C GLN A 308 26.83 -43.37 -38.36
#